data_AF-A0A2W4LLJ5-F1
#
_entry.id   AF-A0A2W4LLJ5-F1
#
_cell.length_a   1.000
_cell.length_b   1.000
_cell.length_c   1.000
_cell.angle_alpha   90.00
_cell.angle_beta   90.00
_cell.angle_gamma   90.00
#
_symmetry.space_group_name_H-M   'P 1'
#
loop_
_entity.id
_entity.type
_entity.pdbx_description
1 polymer ?
#
loop_
_entity_poly.entity_id
_entity_poly.type
_entity_poly.pdbx_seq_one_letter_code
_entity_poly.pdbx_strand_id
1 'polypeptide(L)'
;MAVFRPKAAVRMVALLPSHLMLLGGEPVGPRHIEWNFVSSSKERIEQAKADWRTGRMKLPDLDRDEFVPLPGEPAAAPNPMS
;
A
#
# COMPACT_ATOMS: atom_id res chain seq x y z
N MET A 1 -3.93 2.21 19.65
CA MET A 1 -4.07 0.95 18.89
C MET A 1 -3.69 -0.20 19.82
N ALA A 2 -4.55 -1.20 19.98
CA ALA A 2 -4.24 -2.41 20.74
C ALA A 2 -3.90 -3.55 19.78
N VAL A 3 -2.88 -4.35 20.10
CA VAL A 3 -2.48 -5.52 19.32
C VAL A 3 -2.55 -6.74 20.23
N PHE A 4 -3.31 -7.75 19.80
CA PHE A 4 -3.54 -8.96 20.58
C PHE A 4 -2.64 -10.09 20.08
N ARG A 5 -2.17 -10.93 21.02
CA ARG A 5 -1.43 -12.13 20.65
C ARG A 5 -2.37 -13.13 19.96
N PRO A 6 -1.89 -13.93 19.00
CA PRO A 6 -2.68 -15.00 18.41
C PRO A 6 -3.29 -15.89 19.50
N LYS A 7 -4.57 -16.25 19.33
CA LYS A 7 -5.34 -17.12 20.25
C LYS A 7 -5.57 -16.55 21.66
N ALA A 8 -5.20 -15.31 21.95
CA ALA A 8 -5.52 -14.69 23.22
C ALA A 8 -7.04 -14.45 23.31
N ALA A 9 -7.64 -14.83 24.45
CA ALA A 9 -9.00 -14.42 24.77
C ALA A 9 -8.98 -12.92 25.14
N VAL A 10 -9.73 -12.10 24.42
CA VAL A 10 -9.78 -10.65 24.60
C VAL A 10 -11.21 -10.24 24.87
N ARG A 11 -11.42 -9.44 25.93
CA ARG A 11 -12.71 -8.82 26.24
C ARG A 11 -12.55 -7.30 26.17
N MET A 12 -13.42 -6.66 25.40
CA MET A 12 -13.53 -5.20 25.34
C MET A 12 -14.93 -4.79 25.80
N VAL A 13 -15.02 -3.68 26.54
CA VAL A 13 -16.27 -3.11 27.03
C VAL A 13 -16.24 -1.61 26.75
N ALA A 14 -17.26 -1.11 26.04
CA ALA A 14 -17.48 0.32 25.88
C ALA A 14 -18.24 0.85 27.11
N LEU A 15 -17.71 1.88 27.77
CA LEU A 15 -18.33 2.51 28.93
C LEU A 15 -19.25 3.69 28.55
N LEU A 16 -19.13 4.15 27.31
CA LEU A 16 -19.85 5.28 26.70
C LEU A 16 -20.09 4.97 25.22
N PRO A 17 -20.98 5.70 24.51
CA PRO A 17 -21.15 5.56 23.06
C PRO A 17 -19.81 5.62 22.33
N SER A 18 -19.50 4.60 21.52
CA SER A 18 -18.17 4.39 20.94
C SER A 18 -18.27 3.81 19.52
N HIS A 19 -17.35 4.21 18.64
CA HIS A 19 -17.11 3.57 17.34
C HIS A 19 -15.77 2.83 17.38
N LEU A 20 -15.79 1.54 17.05
CA LEU A 20 -14.63 0.65 17.15
C LEU A 20 -14.46 -0.12 15.83
N MET A 21 -13.20 -0.39 15.47
CA MET A 21 -12.84 -1.28 14.36
C MET A 21 -11.94 -2.39 14.90
N LEU A 22 -12.29 -3.64 14.57
CA LEU A 22 -11.50 -4.82 14.89
C LEU A 22 -11.05 -5.48 13.58
N LEU A 23 -9.74 -5.58 13.37
CA LEU A 23 -9.15 -6.31 12.25
C LEU A 23 -8.35 -7.49 12.78
N GLY A 24 -8.50 -8.64 12.12
CA GLY A 24 -7.77 -9.86 12.43
C GLY A 24 -7.91 -10.88 11.31
N GLY A 25 -7.03 -11.86 11.30
CA GLY A 25 -7.00 -12.92 10.29
C GLY A 25 -5.77 -13.80 10.45
N GLU A 26 -5.70 -14.85 9.65
CA GLU A 26 -4.52 -15.71 9.58
C GLU A 26 -3.32 -14.96 8.98
N PRO A 27 -2.09 -15.15 9.50
CA PRO A 27 -0.91 -14.52 8.92
C PRO A 27 -0.71 -14.95 7.45
N VAL A 28 -0.64 -13.98 6.55
CA VAL A 28 -0.42 -14.22 5.11
C VAL A 28 1.06 -14.43 4.74
N GLY A 29 1.93 -14.65 5.73
CA GLY A 29 3.39 -14.76 5.59
C GLY A 29 4.12 -13.42 5.44
N PRO A 30 5.46 -13.44 5.32
CA PRO A 30 6.28 -12.23 5.14
C PRO A 30 5.88 -11.47 3.88
N ARG A 31 5.86 -10.14 3.98
CA ARG A 31 5.62 -9.23 2.85
C ARG A 31 6.68 -8.15 2.82
N HIS A 32 7.16 -7.88 1.63
CA HIS A 32 7.93 -6.70 1.31
C HIS A 32 6.93 -5.61 0.91
N ILE A 33 7.07 -4.44 1.53
CA ILE A 33 6.20 -3.29 1.31
C ILE A 33 7.12 -2.12 0.96
N GLU A 34 6.93 -1.57 -0.23
CA GLU A 34 7.65 -0.39 -0.68
C GLU A 34 6.67 0.52 -1.43
N TRP A 35 6.41 1.71 -0.88
CA TRP A 35 5.39 2.62 -1.40
C TRP A 35 4.04 1.89 -1.58
N ASN A 36 3.44 1.96 -2.77
CA ASN A 36 2.18 1.31 -3.11
C ASN A 36 2.35 -0.17 -3.53
N PHE A 37 3.56 -0.73 -3.47
CA PHE A 37 3.83 -2.11 -3.87
C PHE A 37 3.98 -3.06 -2.68
N VAL A 38 3.21 -4.15 -2.73
CA VAL A 38 3.23 -5.22 -1.71
C VAL A 38 3.42 -6.56 -2.40
N SER A 39 4.43 -7.33 -1.99
CA SER A 39 4.77 -8.61 -2.58
C SER A 39 5.45 -9.54 -1.57
N SER A 40 5.44 -10.85 -1.81
CA SER A 40 6.30 -11.81 -1.08
C SER A 40 7.69 -11.99 -1.71
N SER A 41 7.95 -11.37 -2.87
CA SER A 41 9.26 -11.37 -3.56
C SER A 41 9.75 -9.93 -3.76
N LYS A 42 11.02 -9.69 -3.45
CA LYS A 42 11.69 -8.40 -3.66
C LYS A 42 11.91 -8.12 -5.14
N GLU A 43 12.25 -9.14 -5.91
CA GLU A 43 12.49 -9.07 -7.35
C GLU A 43 11.24 -8.56 -8.07
N ARG A 44 10.05 -9.02 -7.63
CA ARG A 44 8.77 -8.52 -8.15
C ARG A 44 8.52 -7.04 -7.81
N ILE A 45 8.99 -6.56 -6.67
CA ILE A 45 8.90 -5.13 -6.32
C ILE A 45 9.81 -4.30 -7.21
N GLU A 46 11.04 -4.75 -7.44
CA GLU A 46 11.97 -4.04 -8.34
C GLU A 46 11.44 -4.00 -9.78
N GLN A 47 10.84 -5.10 -10.25
CA GLN A 47 10.15 -5.12 -11.54
C GLN A 47 8.99 -4.11 -11.58
N ALA A 48 8.13 -4.09 -10.55
CA ALA A 48 7.00 -3.16 -10.48
C ALA A 48 7.46 -1.69 -10.44
N LYS A 49 8.55 -1.38 -9.73
CA LYS A 49 9.17 -0.05 -9.73
C LYS A 49 9.68 0.34 -11.11
N ALA A 50 10.33 -0.57 -11.82
CA ALA A 50 10.79 -0.32 -13.20
C ALA A 50 9.59 -0.11 -14.16
N ASP A 51 8.53 -0.89 -14.02
CA ASP A 51 7.31 -0.76 -14.83
C ASP A 51 6.59 0.56 -14.55
N TRP A 52 6.55 1.00 -13.29
CA TRP A 52 6.00 2.30 -12.88
C TRP A 52 6.78 3.46 -13.49
N ARG A 53 8.11 3.47 -13.34
CA ARG A 53 9.00 4.49 -13.91
C ARG A 53 8.86 4.63 -15.43
N THR A 54 8.61 3.52 -16.11
CA THR A 54 8.52 3.46 -17.58
C THR A 54 7.09 3.58 -18.12
N GLY A 55 6.09 3.78 -17.24
CA GLY A 55 4.68 3.88 -17.64
C GLY A 55 4.12 2.60 -18.27
N ARG A 56 4.72 1.43 -17.99
CA ARG A 56 4.26 0.12 -18.51
C ARG A 56 3.14 -0.50 -17.70
N MET A 57 2.82 0.07 -16.53
CA MET A 57 1.73 -0.38 -15.69
C MET A 57 0.39 0.12 -16.25
N LYS A 58 -0.60 -0.78 -16.36
CA LYS A 58 -1.96 -0.39 -16.71
C LYS A 58 -2.56 0.42 -15.57
N LEU A 59 -2.86 1.69 -15.85
CA LEU A 59 -3.61 2.56 -14.94
C LEU A 59 -5.11 2.29 -15.03
N PRO A 60 -5.88 2.63 -13.98
CA PRO A 60 -7.33 2.70 -14.07
C PRO A 60 -7.77 3.57 -15.26
N ASP A 61 -8.95 3.27 -15.80
CA ASP A 61 -9.50 4.09 -16.87
C ASP A 61 -9.68 5.54 -16.38
N LEU A 62 -9.25 6.49 -17.20
CA LEU A 62 -9.24 7.95 -16.91
C LEU A 62 -8.17 8.45 -15.93
N ASP A 63 -7.32 7.60 -15.36
CA ASP A 63 -6.24 8.00 -14.45
C ASP A 63 -4.93 8.27 -15.22
N ARG A 64 -4.90 9.36 -16.01
CA ARG A 64 -3.78 9.69 -16.91
C ARG A 64 -3.24 11.12 -16.78
N ASP A 65 -3.87 11.92 -15.93
CA ASP A 65 -3.63 13.36 -15.85
C ASP A 65 -2.49 13.70 -14.88
N GLU A 66 -2.22 12.82 -13.91
CA GLU A 66 -1.20 13.01 -12.88
C GLU A 66 -0.29 11.78 -12.77
N PHE A 67 1.00 12.03 -12.52
CA PHE A 67 1.98 10.97 -12.26
C PHE A 67 2.77 11.25 -10.98
N VAL A 68 2.71 10.30 -10.04
CA VAL A 68 3.46 10.36 -8.79
C VAL A 68 4.74 9.51 -8.91
N PRO A 69 5.94 10.10 -8.89
CA PRO A 69 7.19 9.34 -8.97
C PRO A 69 7.43 8.54 -7.69
N LEU A 70 8.39 7.61 -7.74
CA LEU A 70 8.82 6.91 -6.53
C LEU A 70 9.51 7.89 -5.56
N PRO A 71 9.44 7.65 -4.24
CA PRO A 71 10.15 8.48 -3.26
C PRO A 71 11.65 8.56 -3.56
N GLY A 72 12.18 9.79 -3.59
CA GLY A 72 13.60 10.05 -3.89
C GLY A 72 13.90 10.27 -5.38
N GLU A 73 12.92 10.11 -6.27
CA GLU A 73 13.04 10.51 -7.67
C GLU A 73 12.49 11.92 -7.90
N PRO A 74 13.10 12.71 -8.79
CA PRO A 74 12.56 14.02 -9.13
C PRO A 74 11.17 13.87 -9.75
N ALA A 75 10.28 14.81 -9.43
CA ALA A 75 8.99 14.92 -10.11
C ALA A 75 9.23 15.01 -11.62
N ALA A 76 8.43 14.25 -12.39
CA ALA A 76 8.45 14.37 -13.84
C ALA A 76 8.18 15.84 -14.20
N ALA A 77 9.01 16.40 -15.09
CA ALA A 77 8.78 17.75 -15.58
C ALA A 77 7.38 17.82 -16.21
N PRO A 78 6.60 18.88 -15.96
CA PRO A 78 5.29 19.03 -16.58
C PRO A 78 5.44 18.95 -18.10
N ASN A 79 4.55 18.19 -18.73
CA ASN A 79 4.54 18.00 -20.18
C ASN A 79 4.31 19.38 -20.83
N PRO A 80 5.25 19.91 -21.63
CA PRO A 80 5.12 21.26 -22.22
C PRO A 80 4.11 21.33 -23.38
N MET A 81 3.32 20.27 -23.61
CA MET A 81 2.43 20.08 -24.76
C MET A 81 1.05 19.52 -24.34
N SER A 82 0.51 19.99 -23.20
CA SER A 82 -0.93 19.90 -22.88
C SER A 82 -1.63 21.21 -23.19
#